data_AF-A0A925I127-F1
#
_entry.id   AF-A0A925I127-F1
#
_cell.length_a   1.000
_cell.length_b   1.000
_cell.length_c   1.000
_cell.angle_alpha   90.00
_cell.angle_beta   90.00
_cell.angle_gamma   90.00
#
_symmetry.space_group_name_H-M   'P 1'
#
loop_
_entity.id
_entity.type
_entity.pdbx_description
1 polymer ?
#
loop_
_entity_poly.entity_id
_entity_poly.type
_entity_poly.pdbx_seq_one_letter_code
_entity_poly.pdbx_strand_id
1 'polypeptide(L)'
;MQHLKDADEMERKEKPSSIFGAVVIGLVLLCIATAFCLFAFVSVTSTVSGTASLPNGTTATIHGSFSCSENTARTEIKAGGHIFAFSPTTISIDGVPVGPLDATVTDVQINAGFRSATLRINGNEVSKLR
;
A
#
# COMPACT_ATOMS: atom_id res chain seq x y z
N MET A 1 40.26 78.45 -5.13
CA MET A 1 39.13 77.64 -5.63
C MET A 1 39.54 76.17 -5.64
N GLN A 2 39.69 75.60 -4.44
CA GLN A 2 40.22 74.25 -4.24
C GLN A 2 39.49 73.60 -3.05
N HIS A 3 38.21 73.92 -2.95
CA HIS A 3 37.24 73.38 -2.01
C HIS A 3 36.07 72.90 -2.85
N LEU A 4 35.59 71.69 -2.57
CA LEU A 4 34.54 70.93 -3.24
C LEU A 4 34.99 70.14 -4.47
N LYS A 5 35.73 69.05 -4.27
CA LYS A 5 35.64 67.92 -5.21
C LYS A 5 35.89 66.52 -4.62
N ASP A 6 35.78 66.35 -3.31
CA ASP A 6 36.00 65.05 -2.65
C ASP A 6 34.84 64.70 -1.70
N ALA A 7 33.61 64.76 -2.21
CA ALA A 7 32.42 64.35 -1.46
C ALA A 7 31.43 63.60 -2.35
N ASP A 8 31.91 62.74 -3.26
CA ASP A 8 31.01 61.94 -4.08
C ASP A 8 31.62 60.59 -4.48
N GLU A 9 32.20 59.88 -3.52
CA GLU A 9 32.43 58.44 -3.66
C GLU A 9 31.54 57.70 -2.66
N MET A 10 30.24 57.95 -2.80
CA MET A 10 29.19 57.25 -2.07
C MET A 10 29.07 55.83 -2.64
N GLU A 11 29.78 54.91 -1.99
CA GLU A 11 29.42 53.53 -1.70
C GLU A 11 28.18 52.99 -2.45
N ARG A 12 28.35 52.55 -3.71
CA ARG A 12 27.41 51.60 -4.34
C ARG A 12 28.00 50.20 -4.33
N LYS A 13 27.92 49.57 -3.15
CA LYS A 13 27.88 48.11 -3.09
C LYS A 13 26.57 47.68 -3.71
N GLU A 14 26.60 47.31 -5.00
CA GLU A 14 25.52 46.53 -5.60
C GLU A 14 25.34 45.27 -4.77
N LYS A 15 24.28 45.25 -3.95
CA LYS A 15 23.84 44.09 -3.19
C LYS A 15 23.44 43.05 -4.24
N PRO A 16 24.20 41.95 -4.46
CA PRO A 16 23.80 40.96 -5.43
C PRO A 16 22.44 40.43 -5.00
N SER A 17 21.48 40.56 -5.92
CA SER A 17 20.06 40.38 -5.66
C SER A 17 19.79 39.04 -4.98
N SER A 18 19.23 39.13 -3.77
CA SER A 18 18.82 38.04 -2.86
C SER A 18 17.79 37.07 -3.46
N ILE A 19 17.50 37.17 -4.75
CA ILE A 19 16.48 36.42 -5.47
C ILE A 19 17.00 35.01 -5.79
N PHE A 20 18.26 34.87 -6.19
CA PHE A 20 18.85 33.55 -6.46
C PHE A 20 18.92 32.68 -5.19
N GLY A 21 19.25 33.27 -4.04
CA GLY A 21 19.23 32.56 -2.76
C GLY A 21 17.83 32.07 -2.37
N ALA A 22 16.82 32.93 -2.53
CA ALA A 22 15.43 32.57 -2.23
C ALA A 22 14.89 31.46 -3.15
N VAL A 23 15.22 31.50 -4.45
CA VAL A 23 14.82 30.48 -5.43
C VAL A 23 15.49 29.14 -5.11
N VAL A 24 16.78 29.13 -4.80
CA VAL A 24 17.51 27.90 -4.45
C VAL A 24 16.95 27.28 -3.17
N ILE A 25 16.68 28.08 -2.14
CA ILE A 25 16.08 27.59 -0.89
C ILE A 25 14.68 27.00 -1.14
N GLY A 26 13.86 27.68 -1.95
CA GLY A 26 12.53 27.18 -2.32
C GLY A 26 12.59 25.84 -3.06
N LEU A 27 13.56 25.69 -3.98
CA LEU A 27 13.74 24.45 -4.73
C LEU A 27 14.21 23.29 -3.84
N VAL A 28 15.11 23.56 -2.90
CA VAL A 28 15.60 22.56 -1.94
C VAL A 28 14.45 22.09 -1.03
N LEU A 29 13.63 23.00 -0.51
CA LEU A 29 12.47 22.64 0.32
C LEU A 29 11.44 21.83 -0.46
N LEU A 30 11.20 22.17 -1.73
CA LEU A 30 10.32 21.41 -2.60
C LEU A 30 10.84 19.98 -2.83
N CYS A 31 12.15 19.83 -3.08
CA CYS A 31 12.78 18.51 -3.22
C CYS A 31 12.72 17.68 -1.94
N ILE A 32 12.90 18.30 -0.77
CA ILE A 32 12.76 17.61 0.52
C ILE A 32 11.30 17.16 0.73
N ALA A 33 10.34 18.03 0.44
CA ALA A 33 8.92 17.70 0.57
C ALA A 33 8.51 16.55 -0.36
N THR A 34 8.94 16.55 -1.62
CA THR A 34 8.65 15.47 -2.56
C THR A 34 9.32 14.16 -2.17
N ALA A 35 10.57 14.20 -1.70
CA ALA A 35 11.25 13.02 -1.17
C ALA A 35 10.53 12.45 0.07
N PHE A 36 10.06 13.30 0.98
CA PHE A 36 9.26 12.89 2.12
C PHE A 36 7.91 12.28 1.70
N CYS A 37 7.22 12.87 0.73
CA CYS A 37 5.98 12.33 0.19
C CYS A 37 6.18 10.97 -0.48
N LEU A 38 7.25 10.80 -1.26
CA LEU A 38 7.61 9.52 -1.89
C LEU A 38 7.98 8.46 -0.85
N PHE A 39 8.78 8.83 0.15
CA PHE A 39 9.16 7.91 1.22
C PHE A 39 7.95 7.47 2.05
N ALA A 40 7.06 8.40 2.38
CA ALA A 40 5.80 8.09 3.05
C ALA A 40 4.92 7.18 2.18
N PHE A 41 4.82 7.44 0.87
CA PHE A 41 4.08 6.60 -0.06
C PHE A 41 4.62 5.16 -0.12
N VAL A 42 5.94 4.99 -0.23
CA VAL A 42 6.60 3.68 -0.22
C VAL A 42 6.41 2.97 1.11
N SER A 43 6.49 3.69 2.23
CA SER A 43 6.30 3.11 3.58
C SER A 43 4.86 2.61 3.78
N VAL A 44 3.87 3.29 3.20
CA VAL A 44 2.46 2.88 3.23
C VAL A 44 2.19 1.63 2.37
N THR A 45 3.03 1.37 1.36
CA THR A 45 2.89 0.17 0.50
C THR A 45 3.46 -1.11 1.10
N SER A 46 3.77 -1.15 2.40
CA SER A 46 4.13 -2.37 3.12
C SER A 46 3.12 -3.47 2.81
N THR A 47 3.50 -4.41 1.95
CA THR A 47 2.66 -5.51 1.49
C THR A 47 2.44 -6.45 2.66
N VAL A 48 1.33 -6.27 3.38
CA VAL A 48 0.90 -7.20 4.41
C VAL A 48 0.69 -8.56 3.73
N SER A 49 1.30 -9.60 4.27
CA SER A 49 1.09 -10.97 3.82
C SER A 49 1.00 -11.91 5.02
N GLY A 50 0.36 -13.05 4.83
CA GLY A 50 0.26 -14.07 5.85
C GLY A 50 -0.31 -15.37 5.32
N THR A 51 -0.44 -16.33 6.21
CA THR A 51 -0.95 -17.66 5.88
C THR A 51 -2.03 -18.09 6.88
N ALA A 52 -2.91 -18.99 6.44
CA ALA A 52 -3.92 -19.61 7.28
C ALA A 52 -4.04 -21.11 6.96
N SER A 53 -4.12 -21.94 8.00
CA SER A 53 -4.45 -23.36 7.82
C SER A 53 -5.92 -23.51 7.46
N LEU A 54 -6.19 -24.38 6.49
CA LEU A 54 -7.54 -24.74 6.06
C LEU A 54 -7.93 -26.12 6.63
N PRO A 55 -9.23 -26.41 6.80
CA PRO A 55 -9.69 -27.68 7.36
C PRO A 55 -9.27 -28.93 6.57
N ASN A 56 -8.96 -28.83 5.27
CA ASN A 56 -8.44 -29.94 4.47
C ASN A 56 -6.92 -30.15 4.62
N GLY A 57 -6.25 -29.38 5.47
CA GLY A 57 -4.80 -29.40 5.68
C GLY A 57 -3.99 -28.51 4.73
N THR A 58 -4.63 -27.88 3.74
CA THR A 58 -3.98 -26.94 2.83
C THR A 58 -3.69 -25.62 3.55
N THR A 59 -2.62 -24.92 3.14
CA THR A 59 -2.31 -23.57 3.64
C THR A 59 -2.76 -22.53 2.61
N ALA A 60 -3.63 -21.61 3.02
CA ALA A 60 -3.96 -20.44 2.21
C ALA A 60 -2.89 -19.36 2.38
N THR A 61 -2.45 -18.77 1.26
CA THR A 61 -1.57 -17.59 1.25
C THR A 61 -2.41 -16.34 1.01
N ILE A 62 -2.17 -15.30 1.80
CA ILE A 62 -2.98 -14.09 1.82
C ILE A 62 -2.06 -12.89 1.59
N HIS A 63 -2.41 -12.06 0.62
CA HIS A 63 -1.74 -10.82 0.29
C HIS A 63 -2.69 -9.64 0.51
N GLY A 64 -2.20 -8.55 1.09
CA GLY A 64 -2.99 -7.40 1.50
C GLY A 64 -3.44 -7.47 2.95
N SER A 65 -4.15 -6.44 3.41
CA SER A 65 -4.68 -6.41 4.79
C SER A 65 -5.78 -7.45 4.98
N PHE A 66 -5.64 -8.27 6.02
CA PHE A 66 -6.61 -9.31 6.34
C PHE A 66 -6.79 -9.47 7.86
N SER A 67 -7.90 -10.09 8.26
CA SER A 67 -8.07 -10.69 9.58
C SER A 67 -8.47 -12.15 9.43
N CYS A 68 -7.87 -13.03 10.20
CA CYS A 68 -8.21 -14.45 10.20
C CYS A 68 -8.84 -14.83 11.55
N SER A 69 -9.89 -15.66 11.52
CA SER A 69 -10.42 -16.35 12.68
C SER A 69 -10.59 -17.82 12.35
N GLU A 70 -10.01 -18.69 13.15
CA GLU A 70 -10.06 -20.14 13.01
C GLU A 70 -10.85 -20.73 14.19
N ASN A 71 -11.76 -21.64 13.87
CA ASN A 71 -12.41 -22.53 14.83
C ASN A 71 -12.21 -23.98 14.33
N THR A 72 -12.41 -24.97 15.19
CA THR A 72 -12.06 -26.39 14.94
C THR A 72 -12.59 -26.98 13.63
N ALA A 73 -13.66 -26.41 13.05
CA ALA A 73 -14.24 -26.86 11.78
C ALA A 73 -14.40 -25.74 10.75
N ARG A 74 -13.79 -24.57 10.93
CA ARG A 74 -13.96 -23.46 9.98
C ARG A 74 -12.83 -22.43 10.08
N THR A 75 -12.28 -22.07 8.93
CA THR A 75 -11.37 -20.92 8.79
C THR A 75 -12.11 -19.79 8.09
N GLU A 76 -12.18 -18.61 8.70
CA GLU A 76 -12.74 -17.40 8.10
C GLU A 76 -11.65 -16.35 7.93
N ILE A 77 -11.51 -15.85 6.71
CA ILE A 77 -10.54 -14.82 6.34
C ILE A 77 -11.32 -13.62 5.81
N LYS A 78 -11.21 -12.49 6.50
CA LYS A 78 -11.78 -11.22 6.03
C LYS A 78 -10.69 -10.43 5.35
N ALA A 79 -10.86 -10.13 4.07
CA ALA A 79 -9.88 -9.39 3.28
C ALA A 79 -10.56 -8.61 2.15
N GLY A 80 -10.10 -7.38 1.89
CA GLY A 80 -10.59 -6.55 0.79
C GLY A 80 -12.11 -6.31 0.77
N GLY A 81 -12.76 -6.30 1.94
CA GLY A 81 -14.21 -6.13 2.08
C GLY A 81 -15.04 -7.41 1.92
N HIS A 82 -14.39 -8.57 1.73
CA HIS A 82 -15.04 -9.88 1.60
C HIS A 82 -14.69 -10.81 2.76
N ILE A 83 -15.56 -11.78 3.00
CA ILE A 83 -15.36 -12.89 3.94
C ILE A 83 -15.20 -14.17 3.13
N PHE A 84 -14.00 -14.74 3.14
CA PHE A 84 -13.70 -16.05 2.60
C PHE A 84 -13.82 -17.07 3.73
N ALA A 85 -14.74 -18.03 3.60
CA ALA A 85 -14.98 -19.04 4.62
C ALA A 85 -14.75 -20.43 4.05
N PHE A 86 -13.93 -21.20 4.76
CA PHE A 86 -13.49 -22.54 4.43
C PHE A 86 -13.99 -23.49 5.52
N SER A 87 -14.90 -24.38 5.15
CA SER A 87 -15.34 -25.51 5.98
C SER A 87 -14.76 -26.81 5.40
N PRO A 88 -14.80 -27.94 6.13
CA PRO A 88 -14.22 -29.22 5.68
C PRO A 88 -14.63 -29.70 4.29
N THR A 89 -15.74 -29.21 3.75
CA THR A 89 -16.26 -29.64 2.44
C THR A 89 -16.63 -28.49 1.53
N THR A 90 -16.56 -27.22 1.96
CA THR A 90 -17.10 -26.10 1.19
C THR A 90 -16.26 -24.85 1.35
N ILE A 91 -16.11 -24.13 0.24
CA ILE A 91 -15.52 -22.82 0.14
C ILE A 91 -16.64 -21.83 -0.18
N SER A 92 -16.67 -20.72 0.54
CA SER A 92 -17.70 -19.69 0.36
C SER A 92 -17.13 -18.29 0.41
N ILE A 93 -17.74 -17.38 -0.35
CA ILE A 93 -17.42 -15.96 -0.39
C ILE A 93 -18.66 -15.18 0.03
N ASP A 94 -18.57 -14.44 1.13
CA ASP A 94 -19.67 -13.72 1.76
C ASP A 94 -20.92 -14.60 1.99
N GLY A 95 -20.68 -15.85 2.41
CA GLY A 95 -21.74 -16.84 2.66
C GLY A 95 -22.28 -17.54 1.41
N VAL A 96 -21.86 -17.14 0.20
CA VAL A 96 -22.24 -17.83 -1.04
C VAL A 96 -21.25 -18.95 -1.32
N PRO A 97 -21.68 -20.23 -1.43
CA PRO A 97 -20.78 -21.33 -1.76
C PRO A 97 -20.26 -21.17 -3.20
N VAL A 98 -18.96 -21.35 -3.39
CA VAL A 98 -18.29 -21.21 -4.69
C VAL A 98 -17.59 -22.48 -5.16
N GLY A 99 -17.45 -23.47 -4.29
CA GLY A 99 -16.87 -24.77 -4.64
C GLY A 99 -16.60 -25.65 -3.42
N PRO A 100 -16.23 -26.92 -3.64
CA PRO A 100 -15.83 -27.81 -2.56
C PRO A 100 -14.43 -27.49 -2.02
N LEU A 101 -14.20 -27.78 -0.75
CA LEU A 101 -12.85 -27.87 -0.16
C LEU A 101 -12.48 -29.35 -0.02
N ASP A 102 -11.97 -29.95 -1.10
CA ASP A 102 -11.61 -31.36 -1.12
C ASP A 102 -10.08 -31.55 -1.35
N ALA A 103 -9.66 -32.81 -1.56
CA ALA A 103 -8.27 -33.17 -1.78
C ALA A 103 -7.68 -32.61 -3.09
N THR A 104 -8.52 -32.12 -4.02
CA THR A 104 -8.03 -31.49 -5.25
C THR A 104 -7.56 -30.05 -4.99
N VAL A 105 -7.97 -29.43 -3.88
CA VAL A 105 -7.58 -28.08 -3.50
C VAL A 105 -6.22 -28.10 -2.80
N THR A 106 -5.16 -27.86 -3.57
CA THR A 106 -3.76 -27.93 -3.11
C THR A 106 -3.11 -26.56 -2.96
N ASP A 107 -3.64 -25.54 -3.62
CA ASP A 107 -3.19 -24.15 -3.53
C ASP A 107 -4.39 -23.21 -3.38
N VAL A 108 -4.32 -22.32 -2.39
CA VAL A 108 -5.34 -21.31 -2.12
C VAL A 108 -4.67 -19.97 -1.90
N GLN A 109 -5.05 -18.97 -2.69
CA GLN A 109 -4.48 -17.63 -2.60
C GLN A 109 -5.58 -16.58 -2.52
N ILE A 110 -5.45 -15.64 -1.59
CA ILE A 110 -6.32 -14.48 -1.47
C ILE A 110 -5.47 -13.24 -1.72
N ASN A 111 -5.79 -12.50 -2.79
CA ASN A 111 -5.15 -11.22 -3.07
C ASN A 111 -6.15 -10.11 -2.77
N ALA A 112 -5.87 -9.32 -1.73
CA ALA A 112 -6.73 -8.25 -1.25
C ALA A 112 -6.12 -6.88 -1.55
N GLY A 113 -6.92 -6.05 -2.24
CA GLY A 113 -6.75 -4.62 -2.33
C GLY A 113 -7.61 -3.88 -1.30
N PHE A 114 -7.63 -2.55 -1.38
CA PHE A 114 -8.34 -1.69 -0.42
C PHE A 114 -9.86 -1.92 -0.39
N ARG A 115 -10.47 -2.33 -1.51
CA ARG A 115 -11.93 -2.54 -1.65
C ARG A 115 -12.31 -3.75 -2.49
N SER A 116 -11.36 -4.64 -2.73
CA SER A 116 -11.56 -5.81 -3.56
C SER A 116 -10.68 -6.93 -3.05
N ALA A 117 -11.14 -8.18 -3.21
CA ALA A 117 -10.29 -9.33 -3.02
C ALA A 117 -10.63 -10.41 -4.04
N THR A 118 -9.61 -11.08 -4.55
CA THR A 118 -9.75 -12.22 -5.46
C THR A 118 -9.35 -13.49 -4.74
N LEU A 119 -10.17 -14.53 -4.84
CA LEU A 119 -9.81 -15.88 -4.41
C LEU A 119 -9.27 -16.65 -5.61
N ARG A 120 -8.13 -17.31 -5.46
CA ARG A 120 -7.61 -18.26 -6.44
C ARG A 120 -7.47 -19.63 -5.80
N ILE A 121 -7.87 -20.65 -6.53
CA ILE A 121 -7.75 -22.06 -6.15
C ILE A 121 -6.98 -22.77 -7.26
N ASN A 122 -5.85 -23.39 -6.92
CA ASN A 122 -4.96 -24.05 -7.88
C ASN A 122 -4.63 -23.15 -9.09
N GLY A 123 -4.35 -21.87 -8.81
CA GLY A 123 -4.08 -20.85 -9.83
C GLY A 123 -5.31 -20.26 -10.55
N ASN A 124 -6.51 -20.84 -10.42
CA ASN A 124 -7.72 -20.36 -11.09
C ASN A 124 -8.50 -19.39 -10.20
N GLU A 125 -8.91 -18.24 -10.75
CA GLU A 125 -9.75 -17.30 -10.03
C GLU A 125 -11.17 -17.85 -9.83
N VAL A 126 -11.66 -17.76 -8.60
CA VAL A 126 -12.98 -18.22 -8.19
C VAL A 126 -13.80 -17.02 -7.76
N SER A 127 -14.98 -16.88 -8.33
CA SER A 127 -15.90 -15.79 -8.04
C SER A 127 -17.28 -16.33 -7.67
N LYS A 128 -18.13 -15.48 -7.08
CA LYS A 128 -19.52 -15.82 -6.81
C LYS A 128 -20.23 -16.07 -8.14
N LEU A 129 -20.82 -17.25 -8.31
CA LEU A 129 -21.84 -17.44 -9.35
C LEU A 129 -23.04 -16.55 -8.99
N ARG A 130 -23.40 -15.65 -9.90
CA ARG A 130 -24.58 -14.79 -9.78
C ARG A 130 -25.86 -15.60 -9.82
#